data_AF-A0A969WWT5-F1
#
_entry.id   AF-A0A969WWT5-F1
#
_cell.length_a   1.000
_cell.length_b   1.000
_cell.length_c   1.000
_cell.angle_alpha   90.00
_cell.angle_beta   90.00
_cell.angle_gamma   90.00
#
_symmetry.space_group_name_H-M   'P 1'
#
loop_
_entity.id
_entity.type
_entity.pdbx_description
1 polymer ?
#
loop_
_entity_poly.entity_id
_entity_poly.type
_entity_poly.pdbx_seq_one_letter_code
_entity_poly.pdbx_strand_id
1 'polypeptide(L)'
;MRITNAMMVNNLKYNLGQNMGRLDKLQNQLATGHRISRASDDPTGIVNTLRYKSTIIESEKYLQNISDARNFLNSTDSALGNATQIIHRADELIVQGLNDSNSPEAREAIAAEMRQLREQIGVIANTTFGGKHIFSGTNITQGPLQTGPPAT
;
A
#
# COMPACT_ATOMS: atom_id res chain seq x y z
N MET A 1 -54.05 -41.66 -29.35
CA MET A 1 -54.47 -40.56 -28.45
C MET A 1 -54.96 -39.38 -29.28
N ARG A 2 -56.09 -38.75 -28.93
CA ARG A 2 -56.58 -37.53 -29.60
C ARG A 2 -55.85 -36.32 -29.04
N ILE A 3 -55.15 -35.58 -29.90
CA ILE A 3 -54.59 -34.27 -29.55
C ILE A 3 -55.73 -33.27 -29.63
N THR A 4 -56.13 -32.69 -28.50
CA THR A 4 -57.16 -31.65 -28.48
C THR A 4 -56.54 -30.29 -28.81
N ASN A 5 -57.34 -29.37 -29.36
CA ASN A 5 -56.89 -27.99 -29.63
C ASN A 5 -56.31 -27.32 -28.36
N ALA A 6 -56.88 -27.62 -27.19
CA ALA A 6 -56.38 -27.17 -25.90
C ALA A 6 -54.96 -27.69 -25.59
N MET A 7 -54.64 -28.95 -25.91
CA MET A 7 -53.29 -29.50 -25.75
C MET A 7 -52.28 -28.81 -26.68
N MET A 8 -52.66 -28.52 -27.93
CA MET A 8 -51.82 -27.80 -28.89
C MET A 8 -51.53 -26.36 -28.43
N VAL A 9 -52.56 -25.63 -27.98
CA VAL A 9 -52.41 -24.27 -27.47
C VAL A 9 -51.55 -24.23 -26.20
N ASN A 10 -51.72 -25.19 -25.29
CA ASN A 10 -50.89 -25.26 -24.07
C ASN A 10 -49.44 -25.60 -24.39
N ASN A 11 -49.19 -26.50 -25.34
CA ASN A 11 -47.83 -26.81 -25.80
C ASN A 11 -47.16 -25.59 -26.47
N LEU A 12 -47.91 -24.84 -27.28
CA LEU A 12 -47.42 -23.60 -27.89
C LEU A 12 -47.08 -22.54 -26.81
N LYS A 13 -47.96 -22.34 -25.81
CA LYS A 13 -47.71 -21.41 -24.70
C LYS A 13 -46.47 -21.81 -23.89
N TYR A 14 -46.29 -23.10 -23.61
CA TYR A 14 -45.09 -23.60 -22.93
C TYR A 14 -43.82 -23.33 -23.75
N ASN A 15 -43.84 -23.64 -25.05
CA ASN A 15 -42.70 -23.36 -25.93
C ASN A 15 -42.41 -21.86 -26.07
N LEU A 16 -43.43 -21.00 -26.12
CA LEU A 16 -43.27 -19.54 -26.11
C LEU A 16 -42.63 -19.05 -24.82
N GLY A 17 -43.09 -19.53 -23.66
CA GLY A 17 -42.51 -19.19 -22.36
C GLY A 17 -41.03 -19.61 -22.26
N GLN A 18 -40.69 -20.82 -22.74
CA GLN A 18 -39.31 -21.28 -22.78
C GLN A 18 -38.42 -20.43 -23.72
N ASN A 19 -38.94 -20.01 -24.88
CA ASN A 19 -38.20 -19.15 -25.80
C ASN A 19 -38.01 -17.73 -25.24
N MET A 20 -39.02 -17.15 -24.61
CA MET A 20 -38.90 -15.86 -23.92
C MET A 20 -37.84 -15.90 -22.82
N GLY A 21 -37.81 -16.98 -22.01
CA GLY A 21 -36.77 -17.15 -20.99
C GLY A 21 -35.35 -17.29 -21.56
N ARG A 22 -35.20 -17.97 -22.70
CA ARG A 22 -33.91 -18.05 -23.42
C ARG A 22 -33.48 -16.70 -23.98
N LEU A 23 -34.41 -15.94 -24.57
CA LEU A 23 -34.13 -14.60 -25.09
C LEU A 23 -33.71 -13.64 -23.98
N ASP A 24 -34.38 -13.68 -22.83
CA ASP A 24 -34.01 -12.86 -21.67
C ASP A 24 -32.60 -13.21 -21.16
N LYS A 25 -32.25 -14.50 -21.08
CA LYS A 25 -30.89 -14.92 -20.71
C LYS A 25 -29.83 -14.44 -21.70
N LEU A 26 -30.09 -14.55 -23.01
CA LEU A 26 -29.18 -14.08 -24.05
C LEU A 26 -29.03 -12.55 -24.03
N GLN A 27 -30.12 -11.81 -23.81
CA GLN A 27 -30.07 -10.36 -23.65
C GLN A 27 -29.24 -9.96 -22.43
N ASN A 28 -29.40 -10.65 -21.30
CA ASN A 28 -28.58 -10.41 -20.12
C ASN A 28 -27.09 -10.73 -20.35
N GLN A 29 -26.77 -11.82 -21.05
CA GLN A 29 -25.38 -12.13 -21.42
C GLN A 29 -24.79 -11.09 -22.38
N LEU A 30 -25.59 -10.58 -23.32
CA LEU A 30 -25.17 -9.54 -24.27
C LEU A 30 -24.98 -8.18 -23.56
N ALA A 31 -25.87 -7.82 -22.64
CA ALA A 31 -25.76 -6.59 -21.87
C ALA A 31 -24.57 -6.59 -20.90
N THR A 32 -24.28 -7.74 -20.26
CA THR A 32 -23.17 -7.87 -19.30
C THR A 32 -21.84 -8.25 -19.94
N GLY A 33 -21.85 -8.78 -21.17
CA GLY A 33 -20.68 -9.40 -21.81
C GLY A 33 -20.19 -10.68 -21.12
N HIS A 34 -20.88 -11.16 -20.08
CA HIS A 34 -20.48 -12.34 -19.32
C HIS A 34 -21.30 -13.55 -19.74
N ARG A 35 -20.60 -14.61 -20.18
CA ARG A 35 -21.25 -15.89 -20.53
C ARG A 35 -21.91 -16.55 -19.31
N ILE A 36 -21.30 -16.45 -18.14
CA ILE A 36 -21.82 -17.02 -16.89
C ILE A 36 -22.20 -15.85 -15.97
N SER A 37 -23.50 -15.61 -15.80
CA SER A 37 -24.01 -14.55 -14.92
C SER A 37 -24.42 -15.09 -13.56
N ARG A 38 -24.99 -16.30 -13.52
CA ARG A 38 -25.41 -16.97 -12.28
C ARG A 38 -24.63 -18.26 -12.07
N ALA A 39 -24.34 -18.59 -10.82
CA ALA A 39 -23.72 -19.87 -10.46
C ALA A 39 -24.58 -21.09 -10.88
N SER A 40 -25.90 -20.90 -11.01
CA SER A 40 -26.84 -21.90 -11.51
C SER A 40 -26.70 -22.19 -13.02
N ASP A 41 -26.05 -21.31 -13.79
CA ASP A 41 -25.92 -21.49 -15.25
C ASP A 41 -24.79 -22.46 -15.62
N ASP A 42 -23.70 -22.45 -14.86
CA ASP A 42 -22.55 -23.35 -15.01
C ASP A 42 -21.76 -23.41 -13.70
N PRO A 43 -22.06 -24.37 -12.80
CA PRO A 43 -21.40 -24.47 -11.50
C PRO A 43 -19.92 -24.85 -11.61
N THR A 44 -19.49 -25.52 -12.69
CA THR A 44 -18.09 -25.92 -12.88
C THR A 44 -17.26 -24.77 -13.45
N GLY A 45 -17.81 -24.05 -14.42
CA GLY A 45 -17.17 -22.87 -15.01
C GLY A 45 -17.03 -21.71 -14.03
N ILE A 46 -18.07 -21.45 -13.22
CA ILE A 46 -18.06 -20.33 -12.26
C ILE A 46 -16.99 -20.51 -11.17
N VAL A 47 -16.70 -21.74 -10.72
CA VAL A 47 -15.69 -22.01 -9.69
C VAL A 47 -14.30 -21.59 -10.16
N ASN A 48 -13.94 -21.91 -11.40
CA ASN A 48 -12.67 -21.48 -11.98
C ASN A 48 -12.63 -19.96 -12.14
N THR A 49 -13.71 -19.33 -12.61
CA THR A 49 -13.79 -17.87 -12.73
C THR A 49 -13.65 -17.16 -11.37
N LEU A 50 -14.31 -17.66 -10.32
CA LEU A 50 -14.20 -17.11 -8.97
C LEU A 50 -12.78 -17.27 -8.42
N ARG A 51 -12.14 -18.42 -8.64
CA ARG A 51 -10.74 -18.64 -8.27
C ARG A 51 -9.83 -17.61 -8.95
N TYR A 52 -9.95 -17.43 -10.27
CA TYR A 52 -9.15 -16.43 -10.98
C TYR A 52 -9.43 -15.01 -10.53
N LYS A 53 -10.69 -14.63 -10.28
CA LYS A 53 -11.03 -13.32 -9.69
C LYS A 53 -10.36 -13.12 -8.34
N SER A 54 -10.39 -14.14 -7.48
CA SER A 54 -9.70 -14.10 -6.18
C SER A 54 -8.20 -13.89 -6.35
N THR A 55 -7.55 -14.64 -7.24
CA THR A 55 -6.11 -14.50 -7.52
C THR A 55 -5.77 -13.11 -8.08
N ILE A 56 -6.62 -12.55 -8.94
CA ILE A 56 -6.42 -11.19 -9.47
C ILE A 56 -6.48 -10.16 -8.33
N ILE A 57 -7.52 -10.23 -7.49
CA ILE A 57 -7.67 -9.32 -6.34
C ILE A 57 -6.48 -9.45 -5.39
N GLU A 58 -6.05 -10.67 -5.11
CA GLU A 58 -4.89 -10.94 -4.27
C GLU A 58 -3.60 -10.36 -4.90
N SER A 59 -3.42 -10.51 -6.21
CA SER A 59 -2.28 -9.95 -6.94
C SER A 59 -2.29 -8.42 -6.93
N GLU A 60 -3.45 -7.78 -7.11
CA GLU A 60 -3.61 -6.33 -7.00
C GLU A 60 -3.24 -5.84 -5.60
N LYS A 61 -3.63 -6.58 -4.56
CA LYS A 61 -3.21 -6.28 -3.18
C LYS A 61 -1.72 -6.45 -2.96
N TYR A 62 -1.11 -7.48 -3.53
CA TYR A 62 0.35 -7.62 -3.48
C TYR A 62 1.07 -6.45 -4.16
N LEU A 63 0.59 -6.01 -5.33
CA LEU A 63 1.16 -4.85 -6.02
C LEU A 63 1.04 -3.57 -5.19
N GLN A 64 -0.13 -3.35 -4.56
CA GLN A 64 -0.33 -2.22 -3.66
C GLN A 64 0.64 -2.28 -2.46
N ASN A 65 0.75 -3.44 -1.81
CA ASN A 65 1.66 -3.63 -0.67
C ASN A 65 3.14 -3.43 -1.06
N ILE A 66 3.54 -3.89 -2.25
CA ILE A 66 4.90 -3.67 -2.78
C ILE A 66 5.15 -2.19 -3.03
N SER A 67 4.16 -1.47 -3.59
CA SER A 67 4.26 -0.03 -3.79
C SER A 67 4.42 0.72 -2.46
N ASP A 68 3.63 0.35 -1.46
CA ASP A 68 3.70 0.96 -0.13
C ASP A 68 5.04 0.67 0.55
N ALA A 69 5.54 -0.57 0.44
CA ALA A 69 6.85 -0.95 0.94
C ALA A 69 7.99 -0.18 0.24
N ARG A 70 7.91 0.00 -1.09
CA ARG A 70 8.88 0.82 -1.83
C ARG A 70 8.87 2.27 -1.38
N ASN A 71 7.69 2.86 -1.19
CA ASN A 71 7.58 4.23 -0.73
C ASN A 71 8.18 4.38 0.68
N PHE A 72 7.91 3.43 1.58
CA PHE A 72 8.51 3.39 2.90
C PHE A 72 10.05 3.29 2.85
N LEU A 73 10.58 2.40 2.00
CA LEU A 73 12.03 2.26 1.81
C LEU A 73 12.66 3.53 1.24
N ASN A 74 12.03 4.16 0.25
CA ASN A 74 12.53 5.41 -0.34
C ASN A 74 12.58 6.56 0.69
N SER A 75 11.56 6.67 1.55
CA SER A 75 11.58 7.64 2.65
C SER A 75 12.67 7.34 3.67
N THR A 76 12.88 6.05 3.98
CA THR A 76 13.96 5.60 4.88
C THR A 76 15.34 5.94 4.30
N ASP A 77 15.55 5.64 3.02
CA ASP A 77 16.81 5.92 2.31
C ASP A 77 17.10 7.42 2.24
N SER A 78 16.09 8.23 1.95
CA SER A 78 16.21 9.69 1.94
C SER A 78 16.61 10.23 3.33
N ALA A 79 16.01 9.70 4.40
CA ALA A 79 16.35 10.10 5.76
C ALA A 79 17.77 9.65 6.16
N LEU A 80 18.19 8.45 5.78
CA LEU A 80 19.56 7.96 5.98
C LEU A 80 20.59 8.77 5.17
N GLY A 81 20.26 9.17 3.95
CA GLY A 81 21.10 10.05 3.13
C GLY A 81 21.35 11.40 3.80
N ASN A 82 20.30 12.01 4.35
CA ASN A 82 20.43 13.26 5.13
C ASN A 82 21.27 13.06 6.40
N ALA A 83 21.06 11.95 7.13
CA ALA A 83 21.86 11.64 8.31
C ALA A 83 23.35 11.47 7.95
N THR A 84 23.65 10.81 6.83
CA THR A 84 25.01 10.59 6.34
C THR A 84 25.72 11.91 6.01
N GLN A 85 25.02 12.86 5.38
CA GLN A 85 25.57 14.19 5.11
C GLN A 85 25.92 14.95 6.40
N ILE A 86 25.07 14.84 7.43
CA ILE A 86 25.35 15.47 8.73
C ILE A 86 26.55 14.84 9.41
N ILE A 87 26.71 13.51 9.33
CA ILE A 87 27.87 12.82 9.90
C ILE A 87 29.16 13.27 9.18
N HIS A 88 29.15 13.35 7.84
CA HIS A 88 30.30 13.88 7.10
C HIS A 88 30.65 15.32 7.52
N ARG A 89 29.64 16.17 7.71
CA ARG A 89 29.86 17.53 8.21
C ARG A 89 30.45 17.54 9.63
N ALA A 90 29.99 16.65 10.49
CA ALA A 90 30.54 16.50 11.84
C ALA A 90 32.02 16.07 11.79
N ASP A 91 32.38 15.13 10.92
CA ASP A 91 33.77 14.71 10.71
C ASP A 91 34.66 15.87 10.22
N GLU A 92 34.17 16.67 9.27
CA GLU A 92 34.87 17.89 8.81
C GLU A 92 35.16 18.85 9.96
N LEU A 93 34.16 19.10 10.83
CA LEU A 93 34.28 19.96 11.99
C LEU A 93 35.24 19.39 13.05
N ILE A 94 35.28 18.07 13.23
CA ILE A 94 36.22 17.40 14.13
C ILE A 94 37.65 17.59 13.62
N VAL A 95 37.90 17.35 12.32
CA VAL A 95 39.22 17.56 11.71
C VAL A 95 39.64 19.03 11.82
N GLN A 96 38.70 19.96 11.61
CA GLN A 96 38.94 21.38 11.77
C GLN A 96 39.29 21.72 13.22
N GLY A 97 38.59 21.16 14.22
CA GLY A 97 38.80 21.41 15.64
C GLY A 97 40.10 20.82 16.20
N LEU A 98 40.59 19.71 15.63
CA LEU A 98 41.87 19.07 15.97
C LEU A 98 43.09 19.92 15.58
N ASN A 99 42.94 20.91 14.70
CA ASN A 99 44.03 21.79 14.34
C ASN A 99 44.37 22.74 15.51
N ASP A 100 45.62 22.68 15.98
CA ASP A 100 46.09 23.40 17.19
C ASP A 100 46.29 24.91 16.97
N SER A 101 46.20 25.39 15.72
CA SER A 101 46.28 26.82 15.41
C SER A 101 44.96 27.59 15.59
N ASN A 102 43.87 26.91 15.99
CA ASN A 102 42.57 27.56 16.16
C ASN A 102 42.49 28.33 17.48
N SER A 103 41.89 29.52 17.44
CA SER A 103 41.65 30.30 18.65
C SER A 103 40.62 29.62 19.57
N PRO A 104 40.61 29.93 20.87
CA PRO A 104 39.60 29.43 21.81
C PRO A 104 38.16 29.74 21.34
N GLU A 105 37.93 30.93 20.77
CA GLU A 105 36.62 31.33 20.25
C GLU A 105 36.20 30.49 19.03
N ALA A 106 37.15 30.14 18.15
CA ALA A 106 36.89 29.28 17.01
C ALA A 106 36.52 27.85 17.44
N ARG A 107 37.17 27.33 18.49
CA ARG A 107 36.81 26.01 19.07
C ARG A 107 35.42 26.03 19.71
N GLU A 108 35.02 27.13 20.34
CA GLU A 108 33.68 27.27 20.92
C GLU A 108 32.58 27.35 19.85
N ALA A 109 32.84 28.05 18.73
CA ALA A 109 31.94 28.10 17.58
C ALA A 109 31.75 26.70 16.94
N ILE A 110 32.83 25.94 16.74
CA ILE A 110 32.78 24.56 16.24
C ILE A 110 31.96 23.67 17.19
N ALA A 111 32.13 23.82 18.50
CA ALA A 111 31.35 23.07 19.49
C ALA A 111 29.86 23.45 19.50
N ALA A 112 29.51 24.69 19.14
CA ALA A 112 28.12 25.12 18.95
C ALA A 112 27.51 24.50 17.68
N GLU A 113 28.24 24.50 16.56
CA GLU A 113 27.80 23.88 15.29
C GLU A 113 27.60 22.36 15.47
N MET A 114 28.53 21.67 16.15
CA MET A 114 28.37 20.24 16.47
C MET A 114 27.12 19.94 17.32
N ARG A 115 26.77 20.82 18.27
CA ARG A 115 25.53 20.67 19.05
C ARG A 115 24.28 20.79 18.18
N GLN A 116 24.30 21.70 17.21
CA GLN A 116 23.20 21.86 16.25
C GLN A 116 23.08 20.64 15.33
N LEU A 117 24.20 20.11 14.82
CA LEU A 117 24.19 18.90 14.00
C LEU A 117 23.62 17.69 14.75
N ARG A 118 23.95 17.55 16.04
CA ARG A 118 23.36 16.51 16.91
C ARG A 118 21.84 16.67 17.02
N GLU A 119 21.34 17.88 17.17
CA GLU A 119 19.91 18.16 17.25
C GLU A 119 19.21 17.85 15.91
N GLN A 120 19.84 18.19 14.78
CA GLN A 120 19.34 17.86 13.45
C GLN A 120 19.26 16.34 13.19
N ILE A 121 20.26 15.55 13.63
CA ILE A 121 20.17 14.08 13.61
C ILE A 121 18.95 13.62 14.40
N GLY A 122 18.66 14.28 15.53
CA GLY A 122 17.52 13.93 16.34
C GLY A 122 16.17 14.17 15.67
N VAL A 123 16.07 15.26 14.89
CA VAL A 123 14.90 15.54 14.04
C VAL A 123 14.76 14.48 12.95
N ILE A 124 15.85 14.07 12.31
CA ILE A 124 15.82 13.03 11.27
C ILE A 124 15.41 11.67 11.84
N ALA A 125 15.91 11.32 13.02
CA ALA A 125 15.50 10.08 13.70
C ALA A 125 14.00 10.06 14.03
N ASN A 126 13.39 11.23 14.26
CA ASN A 126 11.96 11.36 14.52
C ASN A 126 11.10 11.44 13.24
N THR A 127 11.65 11.29 12.03
CA THR A 127 10.87 11.28 10.78
C THR A 127 9.77 10.22 10.77
N THR A 128 8.62 10.59 10.22
CA THR A 128 7.42 9.74 10.16
C THR A 128 6.99 9.48 8.72
N PHE A 129 6.51 8.27 8.47
CA PHE A 129 5.87 7.87 7.22
C PHE A 129 4.50 7.28 7.55
N GLY A 130 3.43 7.88 7.04
CA GLY A 130 2.05 7.41 7.29
C GLY A 130 1.66 7.37 8.78
N GLY A 131 2.19 8.30 9.59
CA GLY A 131 1.95 8.35 11.04
C GLY A 131 2.76 7.36 11.88
N LYS A 132 3.69 6.64 11.26
CA LYS A 132 4.61 5.68 11.90
C LYS A 132 6.03 6.24 11.85
N HIS A 133 6.74 6.19 12.97
CA HIS A 133 8.16 6.54 12.97
C HIS A 133 8.97 5.49 12.20
N ILE A 134 9.89 5.95 11.35
CA ILE A 134 10.70 5.08 10.49
C ILE A 134 11.77 4.36 11.32
N PHE A 135 12.33 5.03 12.34
CA PHE A 135 13.49 4.56 13.09
C PHE A 135 13.18 4.11 14.54
N SER A 136 11.91 3.97 14.92
CA SER A 136 11.53 3.61 16.31
C SER A 136 11.43 2.11 16.58
N GLY A 137 11.90 1.28 15.65
CA GLY A 137 11.89 -0.18 15.78
C GLY A 137 10.48 -0.73 15.92
N THR A 138 10.21 -1.45 17.02
CA THR A 138 8.90 -2.07 17.30
C THR A 138 7.85 -1.08 17.81
N ASN A 139 8.24 0.10 18.26
CA ASN A 139 7.34 1.06 18.90
C ASN A 139 6.99 2.20 17.95
N ILE A 140 6.09 1.93 17.01
CA ILE A 140 5.71 2.86 15.94
C ILE A 140 4.97 4.11 16.43
N THR A 141 4.56 4.15 17.70
CA THR A 141 3.76 5.20 18.32
C THR A 141 4.58 6.24 19.08
N GLN A 142 5.84 5.95 19.45
CA GLN A 142 6.72 6.91 20.12
C GLN A 142 7.97 7.16 19.28
N GLY A 143 8.34 8.44 19.13
CA GLY A 143 9.56 8.85 18.43
C GLY A 143 10.81 8.31 19.15
N PRO A 144 11.87 7.90 18.42
CA PRO A 144 13.09 7.34 19.02
C PRO A 144 13.78 8.30 20.01
N LEU A 145 13.58 9.61 19.84
CA LEU A 145 14.16 10.62 20.71
C LEU A 145 13.05 11.45 21.35
N GLN A 146 12.84 11.23 22.65
CA GLN A 146 12.08 12.17 23.48
C GLN A 146 12.92 13.41 23.71
N THR A 147 12.70 14.45 22.92
CA THR A 147 13.22 15.80 23.23
C THR A 147 12.27 16.45 24.23
N GLY A 148 12.35 16.00 25.49
CA GLY A 148 11.62 16.55 26.64
C GLY A 148 12.07 15.84 27.92
N PRO A 149 12.14 16.54 29.08
CA PRO A 149 12.58 15.91 30.32
C PRO A 149 11.70 14.68 30.63
N PRO A 150 12.27 13.61 31.18
CA PRO A 150 11.53 12.39 31.46
C PRO A 150 10.29 12.72 32.30
N ALA A 151 9.12 12.29 31.83
CA ALA A 151 7.90 12.39 32.61
C ALA A 151 8.11 11.61 33.92
N THR A 152 8.02 12.34 35.03
CA THR A 152 7.93 11.82 36.40
C THR A 152 6.84 10.77 36.56
#